data_AF-A0A3N5VUT3-F1
#
_entry.id   AF-A0A3N5VUT3-F1
#
_cell.length_a   1.000
_cell.length_b   1.000
_cell.length_c   1.000
_cell.angle_alpha   90.00
_cell.angle_beta   90.00
_cell.angle_gamma   90.00
#
_symmetry.space_group_name_H-M   'P 1'
#
loop_
_entity.id
_entity.type
_entity.pdbx_description
1 polymer ?
#
loop_
_entity_poly.entity_id
_entity_poly.type
_entity_poly.pdbx_seq_one_letter_code
_entity_poly.pdbx_strand_id
1 'polypeptide(L)' 'MPIKESYEKALRKAVETAPYYQLLQIRLDEIDVGFARFRMPFRRELVQAYGAAHGGTIASLADTAVAFALMT' A
#
# COMPACT_ATOMS: atom_id res chain seq x y z
N MET A 1 -6.10 3.67 -21.60
CA MET A 1 -7.51 3.30 -21.35
C MET A 1 -7.72 3.36 -19.85
N PRO A 2 -8.83 3.93 -19.34
CA PRO A 2 -9.07 3.93 -17.90
C PRO A 2 -9.17 2.49 -17.37
N ILE A 3 -8.79 2.30 -16.11
CA ILE A 3 -8.94 1.01 -15.42
C ILE A 3 -10.43 0.64 -15.44
N LYS A 4 -10.75 -0.63 -15.74
CA LYS A 4 -12.13 -1.11 -15.66
C LYS A 4 -12.62 -1.06 -14.21
N GLU A 5 -13.79 -0.49 -13.98
CA GLU A 5 -14.36 -0.31 -12.63
C GLU A 5 -14.41 -1.61 -11.81
N SER A 6 -14.75 -2.74 -12.44
CA SER A 6 -14.77 -4.05 -11.77
C SER A 6 -13.39 -4.49 -11.27
N TYR A 7 -12.34 -4.16 -12.01
CA TYR A 7 -10.97 -4.48 -11.64
C TYR A 7 -10.45 -3.54 -10.56
N GLU A 8 -10.75 -2.24 -10.64
CA GLU A 8 -10.43 -1.30 -9.57
C GLU A 8 -11.08 -1.71 -8.23
N LYS A 9 -12.36 -2.12 -8.26
CA LYS A 9 -13.05 -2.65 -7.07
C LYS A 9 -12.35 -3.89 -6.51
N ALA A 10 -11.88 -4.78 -7.37
CA ALA A 10 -11.14 -5.97 -6.93
C ALA A 10 -9.80 -5.62 -6.28
N LEU A 11 -9.04 -4.67 -6.86
CA LEU A 11 -7.79 -4.17 -6.30
C LEU A 11 -8.01 -3.52 -4.92
N ARG A 12 -9.00 -2.64 -4.80
CA ARG A 12 -9.38 -2.02 -3.53
C ARG A 12 -9.76 -3.06 -2.48
N LYS A 13 -10.56 -4.06 -2.88
CA LYS A 13 -10.96 -5.15 -1.98
C LYS A 13 -9.76 -5.95 -1.48
N ALA A 14 -8.82 -6.26 -2.37
CA ALA A 14 -7.59 -6.96 -2.01
C ALA A 14 -6.79 -6.17 -0.96
N VAL A 15 -6.68 -4.84 -1.12
CA VAL A 15 -6.02 -3.98 -0.13
C VAL A 15 -6.72 -4.02 1.22
N GLU A 16 -8.04 -3.93 1.25
CA GLU A 16 -8.83 -3.92 2.49
C GLU A 16 -8.78 -5.25 3.26
N THR A 17 -8.67 -6.37 2.56
CA THR A 17 -8.76 -7.71 3.17
C THR A 17 -7.41 -8.36 3.45
N ALA A 18 -6.31 -7.87 2.88
CA ALA A 18 -5.02 -8.51 3.09
C ALA A 18 -4.53 -8.33 4.55
N PRO A 19 -4.24 -9.42 5.28
CA PRO A 19 -3.83 -9.34 6.68
C PRO A 19 -2.56 -8.49 6.89
N TYR A 20 -1.62 -8.53 5.94
CA TYR A 20 -0.38 -7.77 6.02
C TYR A 20 -0.62 -6.25 5.94
N TYR A 21 -1.50 -5.80 5.04
CA TYR A 21 -1.86 -4.40 4.93
C TYR A 21 -2.64 -3.92 6.15
N GLN A 22 -3.49 -4.77 6.73
CA GLN A 22 -4.17 -4.47 7.99
C GLN A 22 -3.18 -4.33 9.15
N LEU A 23 -2.20 -5.24 9.26
CA LEU A 23 -1.15 -5.20 10.29
C LEU A 23 -0.37 -3.88 10.27
N LEU A 24 -0.01 -3.39 9.08
CA LEU A 24 0.73 -2.14 8.90
C LEU A 24 -0.17 -0.91 8.74
N GLN A 25 -1.49 -1.09 8.65
CA GLN A 25 -2.47 -0.04 8.34
C GLN A 25 -2.19 0.67 7.00
N ILE A 26 -1.75 -0.09 5.99
CA ILE A 26 -1.58 0.39 4.62
C ILE A 26 -2.97 0.62 3.99
N ARG A 27 -3.17 1.77 3.35
CA ARG A 27 -4.40 2.17 2.67
C ARG A 27 -4.10 2.63 1.25
N LEU A 28 -4.98 2.30 0.31
CA LEU A 28 -4.96 2.81 -1.06
C LEU A 28 -5.70 4.14 -1.12
N ASP A 29 -4.99 5.23 -1.40
CA ASP A 29 -5.58 6.57 -1.54
C ASP A 29 -6.06 6.80 -2.97
N GLU A 30 -5.24 6.45 -3.96
CA GLU A 30 -5.49 6.74 -5.37
C GLU A 30 -4.88 5.66 -6.25
N ILE A 31 -5.55 5.34 -7.36
CA ILE A 31 -5.11 4.36 -8.33
C ILE A 31 -5.52 4.82 -9.73
N ASP A 32 -4.59 4.74 -10.68
CA ASP A 32 -4.80 5.05 -12.09
C ASP A 32 -3.82 4.22 -12.93
N VAL A 33 -3.90 4.29 -14.26
CA VAL A 33 -3.05 3.52 -15.18
C VAL A 33 -1.57 3.85 -14.94
N GLY A 34 -0.78 2.84 -14.57
CA GLY A 34 0.63 3.01 -14.25
C GLY A 34 0.90 3.76 -12.93
N PHE A 35 -0.11 3.99 -12.10
CA PHE A 35 0.01 4.82 -10.90
C PHE A 35 -0.77 4.24 -9.71
N ALA A 36 -0.12 4.19 -8.55
CA ALA A 36 -0.81 3.92 -7.30
C ALA A 36 -0.19 4.73 -6.16
N ARG A 37 -1.04 5.34 -5.35
CA ARG A 37 -0.65 6.06 -4.14
C ARG A 37 -1.20 5.37 -2.92
N PHE A 38 -0.30 4.98 -2.03
CA PHE A 38 -0.63 4.38 -0.75
C PHE A 38 -0.17 5.27 0.40
N ARG A 39 -0.85 5.13 1.53
CA ARG A 39 -0.44 5.73 2.81
C ARG A 39 -0.32 4.66 3.88
N MET A 40 0.60 4.90 4.81
CA MET A 40 0.79 4.12 6.03
C MET A 40 0.99 5.09 7.19
N PRO A 41 0.23 4.99 8.30
CA PRO A 41 0.44 5.86 9.45
C PRO A 41 1.75 5.52 10.16
N PHE A 42 2.43 6.55 10.65
CA PHE A 42 3.55 6.36 11.56
C PHE A 42 3.05 5.81 12.90
N ARG A 43 3.73 4.78 13.41
CA ARG A 43 3.42 4.13 14.69
C ARG A 43 4.69 3.77 15.44
N ARG A 44 4.69 3.93 16.77
CA ARG A 44 5.90 3.77 17.60
C ARG A 44 6.38 2.32 17.66
N GLU A 45 5.51 1.35 17.49
CA GLU A 45 5.88 -0.07 17.40
C GLU A 45 6.63 -0.44 16.11
N LEU A 46 6.69 0.48 15.13
CA LEU A 46 7.35 0.28 13.84
C LEU A 46 8.72 0.96 13.75
N VAL A 47 9.21 1.61 14.81
CA VAL A 47 10.55 2.22 14.79
C VAL A 47 11.66 1.20 15.03
N GLN A 48 12.79 1.38 14.34
CA GLN A 48 14.02 0.64 14.59
C GLN A 48 14.79 1.20 15.81
N ALA A 49 15.88 0.54 16.23
CA ALA A 49 16.65 0.82 17.46
C ALA A 49 17.08 2.29 17.68
N TYR A 50 17.28 3.06 16.61
CA TYR A 50 17.65 4.48 16.61
C TYR A 50 16.44 5.43 16.52
N GLY A 51 15.21 4.93 16.65
CA GLY A 51 14.00 5.75 16.76
C GLY A 51 13.40 6.26 15.44
N ALA A 52 13.93 5.86 14.29
CA ALA A 52 13.33 6.12 12.98
C ALA A 52 12.45 4.96 12.51
N ALA A 53 11.58 5.15 11.53
CA ALA A 53 10.79 4.06 10.96
C ALA A 53 11.70 2.93 10.46
N HIS A 54 11.35 1.68 10.77
CA HIS A 54 12.12 0.52 10.35
C HIS A 54 12.15 0.43 8.81
N GLY A 55 13.33 0.20 8.22
CA GLY A 55 13.50 0.16 6.75
C GLY A 55 12.54 -0.83 6.06
N GLY A 56 12.28 -1.97 6.69
CA GLY A 56 11.28 -2.94 6.22
C GLY A 56 9.87 -2.36 6.10
N THR A 57 9.45 -1.43 6.97
CA THR A 57 8.11 -0.81 6.88
C THR A 57 8.01 0.13 5.68
N ILE A 58 9.09 0.85 5.39
CA ILE A 58 9.22 1.71 4.21
C ILE A 58 9.24 0.85 2.94
N ALA A 59 10.04 -0.22 2.95
CA ALA A 59 10.14 -1.15 1.83
C ALA A 59 8.78 -1.80 1.52
N SER A 60 8.01 -2.21 2.53
CA SER A 60 6.66 -2.77 2.34
C SER A 60 5.68 -1.79 1.72
N LEU A 61 5.72 -0.51 2.11
CA LEU A 61 4.88 0.51 1.50
C LEU A 61 5.29 0.77 0.04
N ALA A 62 6.60 0.83 -0.23
CA ALA A 62 7.13 1.04 -1.57
C ALA A 62 6.82 -0.14 -2.50
N ASP A 63 7.04 -1.37 -2.05
CA ASP A 63 6.72 -2.61 -2.76
C ASP A 63 5.23 -2.65 -3.12
N THR A 64 4.35 -2.38 -2.15
CA THR A 64 2.90 -2.34 -2.38
C THR A 64 2.52 -1.31 -3.45
N ALA A 65 3.08 -0.09 -3.38
CA ALA A 65 2.78 0.95 -4.35
C ALA A 65 3.24 0.57 -5.77
N VAL A 66 4.46 0.05 -5.92
CA VAL A 66 5.01 -0.37 -7.22
C VAL A 66 4.20 -1.54 -7.80
N ALA A 67 3.92 -2.56 -6.99
CA ALA A 67 3.16 -3.72 -7.44
C ALA A 67 1.79 -3.32 -7.99
N PHE A 68 1.06 -2.44 -7.29
CA PHE A 68 -0.25 -1.98 -7.74
C PHE A 68 -0.18 -1.07 -8.96
N ALA A 69 0.80 -0.18 -9.05
CA ALA A 69 1.01 0.64 -10.24
C ALA A 69 1.31 -0.21 -11.50
N LEU A 70 1.96 -1.36 -11.34
CA LEU A 70 2.24 -2.28 -12.46
C LEU A 70 1.06 -3.19 -12.82
N MET A 71 0.08 -3.35 -11.93
CA MET A 71 -1.14 -4.14 -12.18
C MET A 71 -2.21 -3.36 -12.95
N THR A 72 -2.10 -2.03 -13.01
CA THR A 72 -3.05 -1.11 -13.65
C THR A 72 -2.66 -0.76 -15.08
#